data_AF-A0A9D7E749-F1
#
_entry.id   AF-A0A9D7E749-F1
#
_cell.length_a   1.000
_cell.length_b   1.000
_cell.length_c   1.000
_cell.angle_alpha   90.00
_cell.angle_beta   90.00
_cell.angle_gamma   90.00
#
_symmetry.space_group_name_H-M   'P 1'
#
loop_
_entity.id
_entity.type
_entity.pdbx_description
1 polymer ?
#
loop_
_entity_poly.entity_id
_entity_poly.type
_entity_poly.pdbx_seq_one_letter_code
_entity_poly.pdbx_strand_id
1 'polypeptide(L)'
;MTAIDAGRRRLLGLRSPRPAPADVARTTTVPVIDPALCNACDACVRVCAPGALRFDSVDPCYAIDPALCTDCGLCVDVCDRAAVRLERDAVAALPVRVALHRVRCPTCGAEYTSTRPEPADICRSCSRPAAARGALRLQE
;
A
#
# COMPACT_ATOMS: atom_id res chain seq x y z
N MET A 1 -30.30 23.84 -6.94
CA MET A 1 -28.97 23.32 -6.51
C MET A 1 -27.98 23.51 -7.65
N THR A 2 -27.31 24.65 -7.69
CA THR A 2 -26.30 24.99 -8.71
C THR A 2 -25.06 24.12 -8.51
N ALA A 3 -24.68 23.34 -9.53
CA ALA A 3 -23.48 22.52 -9.51
C ALA A 3 -22.23 23.41 -9.33
N ILE A 4 -21.34 23.04 -8.40
CA ILE A 4 -20.07 23.73 -8.17
C ILE A 4 -19.09 23.31 -9.27
N ASP A 5 -18.70 24.26 -10.13
CA ASP A 5 -17.72 24.02 -11.19
C ASP A 5 -16.29 23.81 -10.65
N ALA A 6 -15.37 23.42 -11.53
CA ALA A 6 -13.98 23.10 -11.18
C ALA A 6 -13.18 24.32 -10.64
N GLY A 7 -13.48 25.54 -11.11
CA GLY A 7 -12.86 26.77 -10.64
C GLY A 7 -13.33 27.14 -9.24
N ARG A 8 -14.64 27.05 -8.98
CA ARG A 8 -15.22 27.28 -7.65
C ARG A 8 -14.80 26.21 -6.63
N ARG A 9 -14.56 24.97 -7.06
CA ARG A 9 -13.98 23.92 -6.22
C ARG A 9 -12.55 24.21 -5.77
N ARG A 10 -11.69 24.74 -6.66
CA ARG A 10 -10.32 25.16 -6.29
C ARG A 10 -10.35 26.24 -5.21
N LEU A 11 -11.23 27.23 -5.35
CA LEU A 11 -11.41 28.30 -4.37
C LEU A 11 -11.87 27.80 -2.99
N LEU A 12 -12.68 26.74 -2.96
CA LEU A 12 -13.21 26.14 -1.73
C LEU A 12 -12.29 25.06 -1.12
N GLY A 13 -11.08 24.84 -1.67
CA GLY A 13 -10.17 23.80 -1.19
C GLY A 13 -10.69 22.37 -1.38
N LEU A 14 -11.73 22.18 -2.20
CA LEU A 14 -12.34 20.88 -2.44
C LEU A 14 -11.51 20.11 -3.47
N ARG A 15 -11.09 18.89 -3.11
CA ARG A 15 -10.40 17.99 -4.04
C ARG A 15 -11.28 17.79 -5.28
N SER A 16 -10.67 17.92 -6.46
CA SER A 16 -11.36 17.66 -7.73
C SER A 16 -11.95 16.25 -7.73
N PRO A 17 -13.20 16.07 -8.19
CA PRO A 17 -13.79 14.74 -8.29
C PRO A 17 -12.94 13.89 -9.23
N ARG A 18 -12.71 12.63 -8.83
CA ARG A 18 -11.92 11.68 -9.61
C ARG A 18 -12.64 11.43 -10.95
N PRO A 19 -11.96 11.57 -12.10
CA PRO A 19 -12.56 11.23 -13.39
C PRO A 19 -12.92 9.73 -13.41
N ALA A 20 -14.06 9.39 -14.02
CA ALA A 20 -14.43 8.00 -14.26
C ALA A 20 -13.40 7.35 -15.21
N PRO A 21 -13.10 6.04 -15.07
CA PRO A 21 -12.17 5.36 -15.95
C PRO A 21 -12.74 5.39 -17.39
N ALA A 22 -12.05 6.11 -18.28
CA ALA A 22 -12.37 6.10 -19.71
C ALA A 22 -11.82 4.80 -20.32
N ASP A 23 -12.62 4.18 -21.19
CA ASP A 23 -12.29 2.96 -21.93
C ASP A 23 -10.96 3.11 -22.68
N VAL A 24 -9.87 2.58 -22.11
CA VAL A 24 -8.63 2.41 -22.86
C VAL A 24 -8.16 0.96 -22.74
N ALA A 25 -8.32 0.24 -23.85
CA ALA A 25 -7.58 -0.98 -24.12
C ALA A 25 -6.08 -0.62 -24.10
N ARG A 26 -5.42 -0.82 -22.96
CA ARG A 26 -3.99 -0.62 -22.76
C ARG A 26 -3.41 -1.91 -22.19
N THR A 27 -2.20 -2.23 -22.59
CA THR A 27 -1.25 -3.04 -21.80
C THR A 27 -1.29 -2.53 -20.36
N THR A 28 -2.07 -3.19 -19.50
CA THR A 28 -2.28 -2.73 -18.13
C THR A 28 -1.09 -3.19 -17.32
N THR A 29 -0.22 -2.24 -16.97
CA THR A 29 0.84 -2.50 -16.01
C THR A 29 0.24 -2.44 -14.61
N VAL A 30 0.41 -3.51 -13.84
CA VAL A 30 -0.20 -3.65 -12.50
C VAL A 30 0.86 -3.91 -11.44
N PRO A 31 0.70 -3.36 -10.23
CA PRO A 31 1.57 -3.71 -9.12
C PRO A 31 1.19 -5.10 -8.61
N VAL A 32 2.20 -5.93 -8.40
CA VAL A 32 2.08 -7.27 -7.83
C VAL A 32 2.88 -7.30 -6.54
N ILE A 33 2.27 -7.80 -5.47
CA ILE A 33 2.88 -7.94 -4.16
C ILE A 33 3.16 -9.42 -3.91
N ASP A 34 4.42 -9.76 -3.65
CA ASP A 34 4.83 -11.08 -3.19
C ASP A 34 4.57 -11.23 -1.68
N PRO A 35 3.61 -12.06 -1.24
CA PRO A 35 3.31 -12.27 0.18
C PRO A 35 4.46 -12.92 0.94
N ALA A 36 5.33 -13.67 0.25
CA ALA A 36 6.51 -14.33 0.81
C ALA A 36 7.71 -13.40 0.98
N LEU A 37 7.63 -12.14 0.53
CA LEU A 37 8.63 -11.10 0.83
C LEU A 37 8.05 -9.92 1.61
N CYS A 38 6.75 -9.66 1.44
CA CYS A 38 6.04 -8.58 2.13
C CYS A 38 6.11 -8.74 3.66
N ASN A 39 6.26 -7.61 4.36
CA ASN A 39 6.25 -7.50 5.82
C ASN A 39 5.11 -6.61 6.31
N ALA A 40 4.12 -6.37 5.46
CA ALA A 40 2.93 -5.56 5.72
C ALA A 40 3.19 -4.17 6.35
N CYS A 41 4.21 -3.44 5.86
CA CYS A 41 4.57 -2.13 6.41
C CYS A 41 3.72 -0.94 5.89
N ASP A 42 2.75 -1.22 5.01
CA ASP A 42 1.86 -0.28 4.31
C ASP A 42 2.56 0.86 3.52
N ALA A 43 3.87 0.77 3.29
CA ALA A 43 4.61 1.83 2.60
C ALA A 43 4.09 2.08 1.19
N CYS A 44 3.83 1.00 0.44
CA CYS A 44 3.28 1.05 -0.91
C CYS A 44 1.88 1.68 -0.96
N VAL A 45 1.03 1.41 0.03
CA VAL A 45 -0.31 1.99 0.15
C VAL A 45 -0.22 3.50 0.42
N ARG A 46 0.67 3.93 1.32
CA ARG A 46 0.84 5.35 1.66
C ARG A 46 1.33 6.21 0.50
N VAL A 47 2.18 5.67 -0.38
CA VAL A 47 2.71 6.41 -1.55
C VAL A 47 1.80 6.35 -2.78
N CYS A 48 0.79 5.48 -2.79
CA CYS A 48 -0.09 5.29 -3.94
C CYS A 48 -1.14 6.41 -4.05
N ALA A 49 -0.73 7.56 -4.61
CA ALA A 49 -1.60 8.71 -4.84
C ALA A 49 -2.92 8.41 -5.59
N PRO A 50 -2.95 7.58 -6.67
CA PRO A 50 -4.22 7.29 -7.34
C PRO A 50 -5.14 6.39 -6.51
N GLY A 51 -4.59 5.67 -5.53
CA GLY A 51 -5.30 4.68 -4.73
C GLY A 51 -5.48 3.35 -5.45
N ALA A 52 -4.53 2.96 -6.29
CA ALA A 52 -4.46 1.64 -6.90
C ALA A 52 -4.06 0.55 -5.88
N LEU A 53 -3.37 0.91 -4.80
CA LEU A 53 -3.09 0.03 -3.66
C LEU A 53 -3.78 0.59 -2.43
N ARG A 54 -4.55 -0.25 -1.72
CA ARG A 54 -5.31 0.14 -0.53
C ARG A 54 -5.22 -0.91 0.55
N PHE A 55 -5.27 -0.47 1.80
CA PHE A 55 -5.47 -1.36 2.94
C PHE A 55 -6.97 -1.42 3.26
N ASP A 56 -7.53 -2.61 3.26
CA ASP A 56 -8.89 -2.88 3.75
C ASP A 56 -8.80 -3.27 5.23
N SER A 57 -9.47 -2.53 6.10
CA SER A 57 -9.48 -2.77 7.55
C SER A 57 -10.54 -3.77 8.00
N VAL A 58 -11.60 -3.98 7.21
CA VAL A 58 -12.73 -4.86 7.51
C VAL A 58 -12.35 -6.30 7.22
N ASP A 59 -11.79 -6.54 6.04
CA ASP A 59 -11.14 -7.81 5.68
C ASP A 59 -9.65 -7.52 5.44
N PRO A 60 -8.80 -7.64 6.50
CA PRO A 60 -7.40 -7.24 6.48
C PRO A 60 -6.67 -7.74 5.24
N CYS A 61 -6.47 -6.87 4.27
CA CYS A 61 -5.76 -7.18 3.04
C CYS A 61 -5.22 -5.93 2.35
N TYR A 62 -4.27 -6.14 1.44
CA TYR A 62 -3.94 -5.15 0.42
C TYR A 62 -4.79 -5.41 -0.83
N ALA A 63 -5.72 -4.51 -1.10
CA ALA A 63 -6.52 -4.51 -2.32
C ALA A 63 -5.80 -3.73 -3.42
N ILE A 64 -5.76 -4.32 -4.60
CA ILE A 64 -5.12 -3.77 -5.79
C ILE A 64 -6.20 -3.44 -6.81
N ASP A 65 -6.25 -2.22 -7.33
CA ASP A 65 -7.14 -1.80 -8.40
C ASP A 65 -6.30 -1.44 -9.63
N PRO A 66 -6.14 -2.38 -10.58
CA PRO A 66 -5.42 -2.17 -11.83
C PRO A 66 -5.87 -0.93 -12.61
N ALA A 67 -7.17 -0.62 -12.60
CA ALA A 67 -7.74 0.48 -13.37
C ALA A 67 -7.28 1.86 -12.88
N LEU A 68 -6.78 1.93 -11.65
CA LEU A 68 -6.25 3.16 -11.05
C LEU A 68 -4.73 3.23 -11.10
N CYS A 69 -4.03 2.18 -11.53
CA CYS A 69 -2.58 2.20 -11.59
C CYS A 69 -2.11 3.11 -12.73
N THR A 70 -1.16 4.00 -12.42
CA THR A 70 -0.57 4.93 -13.39
C THR A 70 0.87 4.55 -13.78
N ASP A 71 1.32 3.35 -13.43
CA ASP A 71 2.68 2.86 -13.70
C ASP A 71 3.80 3.79 -13.19
N CYS A 72 3.60 4.43 -12.02
CA CYS A 72 4.54 5.45 -11.51
C CYS A 72 5.78 4.90 -10.79
N GLY A 73 5.86 3.58 -10.52
CA GLY A 73 7.02 2.97 -9.88
C GLY A 73 7.18 3.19 -8.37
N LEU A 74 6.56 4.21 -7.78
CA LEU A 74 6.80 4.59 -6.37
C LEU A 74 6.58 3.47 -5.34
N CYS A 75 5.65 2.55 -5.60
CA CYS A 75 5.40 1.42 -4.71
C CYS A 75 6.55 0.39 -4.72
N VAL A 76 7.27 0.27 -5.82
CA VAL A 76 8.48 -0.55 -5.97
C VAL A 76 9.62 0.14 -5.23
N ASP A 77 9.85 1.43 -5.49
CA ASP A 77 10.95 2.20 -4.92
C ASP A 77 10.92 2.26 -3.38
N VAL A 78 9.73 2.37 -2.80
CA VAL A 78 9.57 2.46 -1.33
C VAL A 78 9.65 1.09 -0.64
N CYS A 79 9.65 -0.01 -1.38
CA CYS A 79 9.59 -1.35 -0.80
C CYS A 79 10.99 -1.81 -0.34
N ASP A 80 11.24 -1.69 0.97
CA ASP A 80 12.48 -2.13 1.62
C ASP A 80 12.71 -3.65 1.62
N ARG A 81 11.74 -4.43 1.12
CA ARG A 81 11.80 -5.90 1.01
C ARG A 81 11.86 -6.40 -0.43
N ALA A 82 11.86 -5.51 -1.42
CA ALA A 82 11.71 -5.87 -2.84
C ALA A 82 10.51 -6.79 -3.12
N ALA A 83 9.43 -6.64 -2.32
CA ALA A 83 8.23 -7.46 -2.41
C ALA A 83 7.23 -6.96 -3.46
N VAL A 84 7.42 -5.75 -4.01
CA VAL A 84 6.51 -5.15 -4.99
C VAL A 84 7.21 -5.09 -6.33
N ARG A 85 6.50 -5.48 -7.40
CA ARG A 85 6.95 -5.35 -8.79
C ARG A 85 5.82 -4.86 -9.67
N LEU A 86 6.16 -4.28 -10.81
CA LEU A 86 5.19 -3.89 -11.84
C LEU A 86 5.22 -4.92 -12.96
N GLU A 87 4.10 -5.57 -13.22
CA GLU A 87 3.95 -6.54 -14.31
C GLU A 87 3.11 -5.95 -15.43
N ARG A 88 3.62 -6.03 -16.66
CA ARG A 88 2.88 -5.66 -17.88
C ARG A 88 2.02 -6.84 -18.33
N ASP A 89 0.88 -6.54 -18.93
CA ASP A 89 -0.03 -7.54 -19.50
C ASP A 89 -0.50 -8.61 -18.49
N ALA A 90 -0.41 -8.32 -17.19
CA ALA A 90 -0.97 -9.15 -16.14
C ALA A 90 -2.49 -8.90 -16.06
N VAL A 91 -3.21 -9.30 -17.11
CA VAL A 91 -4.65 -9.04 -17.26
C VAL A 91 -5.54 -10.18 -16.75
N ALA A 92 -5.01 -11.25 -16.11
CA ALA A 92 -5.88 -12.42 -15.89
C ALA A 92 -5.66 -13.31 -14.66
N ALA A 93 -4.57 -13.25 -13.88
CA ALA A 93 -4.26 -14.40 -13.00
C ALA A 93 -3.61 -14.13 -11.64
N LEU A 94 -3.58 -12.90 -11.12
CA LEU A 94 -2.94 -12.62 -9.82
C LEU A 94 -3.95 -12.17 -8.78
N PRO A 95 -3.75 -12.52 -7.49
CA PRO A 95 -4.69 -12.15 -6.46
C PRO A 95 -4.67 -10.62 -6.33
N VAL A 96 -5.78 -10.03 -6.76
CA VAL A 96 -6.16 -8.63 -6.60
C VAL A 96 -6.21 -8.23 -5.10
N ARG A 97 -6.04 -9.20 -4.20
CA ARG A 97 -6.08 -9.05 -2.75
C ARG A 97 -4.97 -9.89 -2.10
N VAL A 98 -4.07 -9.24 -1.38
CA VAL A 98 -3.07 -9.93 -0.54
C VAL A 98 -3.56 -9.94 0.90
N ALA A 99 -3.90 -11.11 1.41
CA ALA A 99 -4.41 -11.27 2.77
C ALA A 99 -3.37 -10.86 3.82
N LEU A 100 -3.86 -10.23 4.89
CA LEU A 100 -3.10 -9.82 6.06
C LEU A 100 -3.71 -10.46 7.29
N HIS A 101 -2.87 -10.85 8.23
CA HIS A 101 -3.30 -11.50 9.45
C HIS A 101 -2.86 -10.63 10.62
N ARG A 102 -3.73 -10.49 11.62
CA ARG A 102 -3.39 -9.80 12.87
C ARG A 102 -2.60 -10.77 13.73
N VAL A 103 -1.37 -10.40 14.04
CA VAL A 103 -0.42 -11.21 14.81
C VAL A 103 0.05 -10.40 16.01
N ARG A 104 0.34 -11.08 17.11
CA ARG A 104 0.98 -10.47 18.28
C ARG A 104 2.47 -10.78 18.26
N CYS A 105 3.31 -9.76 18.35
CA CYS A 105 4.76 -9.95 18.35
C CYS A 105 5.19 -10.69 19.63
N PRO A 106 5.91 -11.82 19.53
CA PRO A 106 6.34 -12.58 20.71
C PRO A 106 7.40 -11.84 21.54
N THR A 107 8.08 -10.83 20.98
CA THR A 107 9.13 -10.07 21.67
C THR A 107 8.59 -8.90 22.48
N CYS A 108 7.70 -8.08 21.92
CA CYS A 108 7.21 -6.86 22.58
C CYS A 108 5.71 -6.88 22.91
N GLY A 109 4.96 -7.88 22.46
CA GLY A 109 3.53 -7.99 22.68
C GLY A 109 2.66 -7.07 21.82
N ALA A 110 3.24 -6.24 20.94
CA ALA A 110 2.48 -5.35 20.06
C ALA A 110 1.71 -6.14 18.99
N GLU A 111 0.49 -5.67 18.67
CA GLU A 111 -0.29 -6.18 17.55
C GLU A 111 0.19 -5.54 16.23
N TYR A 112 0.37 -6.36 15.21
CA TYR A 112 0.78 -5.93 13.87
C TYR A 112 0.16 -6.82 12.81
N THR A 113 0.14 -6.34 11.57
CA THR A 113 -0.28 -7.12 10.40
C THR A 113 0.91 -7.85 9.78
N SER A 114 0.68 -9.04 9.25
CA SER A 114 1.66 -9.77 8.45
C SER A 114 0.98 -10.52 7.31
N THR A 115 1.65 -10.66 6.17
CA THR A 115 1.25 -11.60 5.11
C THR A 115 1.63 -13.04 5.44
N ARG A 116 2.43 -13.23 6.48
CA ARG A 116 2.91 -14.52 6.98
C ARG A 116 2.71 -14.58 8.49
N PRO A 117 1.78 -15.42 8.99
CA PRO A 117 1.55 -15.58 10.42
C PRO A 117 2.49 -16.62 11.06
N GLU A 118 3.67 -16.91 10.48
CA GLU A 118 4.53 -17.97 10.99
C GLU A 118 5.07 -17.65 12.40
N PRO A 119 5.28 -18.67 13.26
CA PRO A 119 5.59 -18.48 14.68
C PRO A 119 6.93 -17.76 14.96
N ALA A 120 7.78 -17.54 13.95
CA ALA A 120 9.06 -16.85 14.05
C ALA A 120 9.01 -15.37 13.64
N ASP A 121 7.88 -14.87 13.13
CA ASP A 121 7.79 -13.48 12.69
C ASP A 121 7.71 -12.52 13.90
N ILE A 122 8.59 -11.50 13.90
CA ILE A 122 8.58 -10.40 14.86
C ILE A 122 8.23 -9.09 14.15
N CYS A 123 7.63 -8.14 14.87
CA CYS A 123 7.20 -6.88 14.26
C CYS A 123 8.40 -6.06 13.73
N ARG A 124 8.14 -5.18 12.74
CA ARG A 124 9.15 -4.31 12.12
C ARG A 124 9.97 -3.50 13.14
N SER A 125 9.37 -3.11 14.25
CA SER A 125 10.06 -2.35 15.30
C SER A 125 11.06 -3.22 16.06
N CYS A 126 10.76 -4.50 16.28
CA CYS A 126 11.64 -5.44 16.97
C CYS A 126 12.74 -5.99 16.05
N SER A 127 12.45 -6.18 14.76
CA SER A 127 13.45 -6.63 13.76
C SER A 127 14.43 -5.54 13.33
N ARG A 128 14.14 -4.26 13.62
CA ARG A 128 15.07 -3.17 13.34
C ARG A 128 16.37 -3.28 14.16
N PRO A 129 17.56 -3.07 13.57
CA PRO A 129 18.80 -3.00 14.34
C PRO A 129 18.72 -1.97 15.47
N ALA A 130 19.41 -2.19 16.58
CA ALA A 130 19.36 -1.28 17.75
C ALA A 130 19.72 0.17 17.39
N ALA A 131 20.61 0.38 16.41
CA ALA A 131 20.96 1.70 15.87
C ALA A 131 19.76 2.48 15.30
N ALA A 132 18.70 1.81 14.84
CA ALA A 132 17.49 2.43 14.33
C ALA A 132 16.39 2.63 15.40
N ARG A 133 16.61 2.16 16.64
CA ARG A 133 15.64 2.19 17.75
C ARG A 133 15.80 3.41 18.68
N GLY A 134 16.67 4.37 18.34
CA GLY A 134 17.11 5.42 19.29
C GLY A 134 17.23 6.86 18.77
N ALA A 135 16.78 7.22 17.56
CA ALA A 135 16.90 8.59 17.05
C ALA A 135 15.83 9.60 17.56
N LEU A 136 15.06 9.25 18.60
CA LEU A 136 14.01 10.12 19.15
C LEU A 136 13.96 10.11 20.67
N ARG A 137 15.10 10.26 21.36
CA ARG A 137 15.17 10.58 22.80
C ARG A 137 16.41 11.39 23.20
N LEU A 138 16.86 12.35 22.38
CA LEU A 138 17.81 13.40 22.81
C LEU A 138 17.56 14.69 21.99
N GLN A 139 16.54 15.45 22.38
CA GLN A 139 16.49 16.91 22.20
C GLN A 139 16.00 17.48 23.52
N GLU A 140 16.95 17.83 24.38
CA GLU A 140 16.75 18.77 25.48
C GLU A 140 16.58 20.20 24.93
#